data_AF-A0A0K2JE59-F1
#
_entry.id   AF-A0A0K2JE59-F1
#
_cell.length_a   1.000
_cell.length_b   1.000
_cell.length_c   1.000
_cell.angle_alpha   90.00
_cell.angle_beta   90.00
_cell.angle_gamma   90.00
#
_symmetry.space_group_name_H-M   'P 1'
#
loop_
_entity.id
_entity.type
_entity.pdbx_description
1 polymer ?
#
loop_
_entity_poly.entity_id
_entity_poly.type
_entity_poly.pdbx_seq_one_letter_code
_entity_poly.pdbx_strand_id
1 'polypeptide(L)'
;MVKTAPVKNESIKQENVAPAKKVEKIVSLEKNSYCNSPVGRHQFYEMNEKGEYRADIKFKYCMINGEKKENIIVGIIATDLNAVNEYIKKYSYLHFKDKEKLRKNADGNNYYYDSAWAWDNSSEYPAAVWQEKK
;
A
#
# COMPACT_ATOMS: atom_id res chain seq x y z
N MET A 1 -5.51 -49.60 -16.82
CA MET A 1 -4.76 -48.31 -16.86
C MET A 1 -5.77 -47.19 -16.60
N VAL A 2 -5.77 -46.60 -15.40
CA VAL A 2 -6.63 -45.45 -15.09
C VAL A 2 -5.94 -44.21 -15.63
N LYS A 3 -6.54 -43.57 -16.65
CA LYS A 3 -6.10 -42.26 -17.14
C LYS A 3 -6.72 -41.20 -16.23
N THR A 4 -5.93 -40.66 -15.31
CA THR A 4 -6.29 -39.47 -14.54
C THR A 4 -6.21 -38.27 -15.49
N ALA A 5 -7.35 -37.63 -15.75
CA ALA A 5 -7.40 -36.33 -16.42
C ALA A 5 -6.76 -35.25 -15.53
N PRO A 6 -6.14 -34.20 -16.08
CA PRO A 6 -5.67 -33.09 -15.27
C PRO A 6 -6.88 -32.40 -14.64
N VAL A 7 -6.91 -32.35 -13.31
CA VAL A 7 -7.89 -31.58 -12.55
C VAL A 7 -7.66 -30.12 -12.92
N LYS A 8 -8.57 -29.57 -13.73
CA LYS A 8 -8.66 -28.13 -13.97
C LYS A 8 -9.11 -27.52 -12.65
N ASN A 9 -8.19 -26.84 -11.95
CA ASN A 9 -8.51 -26.05 -10.76
C ASN A 9 -9.39 -24.86 -11.16
N GLU A 10 -10.65 -25.11 -11.47
CA GLU A 10 -11.69 -24.09 -11.54
C GLU A 10 -12.15 -23.82 -10.11
N SER A 11 -11.53 -22.82 -9.47
CA SER A 11 -12.12 -21.96 -8.41
C SER A 11 -11.04 -21.09 -7.75
N ILE A 12 -10.34 -20.24 -8.50
CA ILE A 12 -9.78 -19.02 -7.87
C ILE A 12 -10.98 -18.09 -7.71
N LYS A 13 -11.54 -18.03 -6.50
CA LYS A 13 -12.58 -17.04 -6.17
C LYS A 13 -12.03 -15.67 -6.55
N GLN A 14 -12.74 -14.98 -7.44
CA GLN A 14 -12.50 -13.61 -7.92
C GLN A 14 -12.48 -12.54 -6.80
N GLU A 15 -12.62 -12.94 -5.53
CA GLU A 15 -12.78 -12.09 -4.35
C GLU A 15 -11.46 -11.49 -3.84
N ASN A 16 -10.31 -12.08 -4.23
CA ASN A 16 -8.98 -11.64 -3.77
C ASN A 16 -8.18 -10.84 -4.81
N VAL A 17 -8.71 -10.61 -6.01
CA VAL A 17 -8.02 -9.84 -7.05
C VAL A 17 -8.22 -8.34 -6.80
N ALA A 18 -7.13 -7.57 -6.82
CA ALA A 18 -7.20 -6.13 -6.62
C ALA A 18 -8.14 -5.49 -7.65
N PRO A 19 -9.22 -4.78 -7.24
CA PRO A 19 -10.08 -4.10 -8.20
C PRO A 19 -9.27 -3.05 -8.95
N ALA A 20 -9.46 -3.01 -10.28
CA ALA A 20 -8.89 -1.98 -11.13
C ALA A 20 -9.46 -0.62 -10.68
N LYS A 21 -8.62 0.24 -10.11
CA LYS A 21 -9.04 1.57 -9.66
C LYS A 21 -8.81 2.59 -10.76
N LYS A 22 -9.86 3.33 -11.12
CA LYS A 22 -9.74 4.47 -12.03
C LYS A 22 -8.98 5.59 -11.32
N VAL A 23 -7.85 6.00 -11.89
CA VAL A 23 -7.06 7.11 -11.36
C VAL A 23 -7.71 8.43 -11.77
N GLU A 24 -8.08 9.25 -10.80
CA GLU A 24 -8.62 10.60 -11.03
C GLU A 24 -7.49 11.63 -11.11
N LYS A 25 -6.52 11.53 -10.19
CA LYS A 25 -5.45 12.51 -10.07
C LYS A 25 -4.14 11.84 -9.70
N ILE A 26 -3.06 12.33 -10.28
CA ILE A 26 -1.69 12.01 -9.85
C ILE A 26 -1.17 13.18 -9.02
N VAL A 27 -0.63 12.88 -7.85
CA VAL A 27 -0.02 13.85 -6.93
C VAL A 27 1.47 13.55 -6.85
N SER A 28 2.30 14.49 -7.27
CA SER A 28 3.75 14.41 -7.04
C SER A 28 4.06 14.71 -5.58
N LEU A 29 4.84 13.86 -4.92
CA LEU A 29 5.24 14.06 -3.53
C LEU A 29 6.45 14.98 -3.46
N GLU A 30 6.24 16.25 -3.12
CA GLU A 30 7.30 17.28 -3.14
C GLU A 30 7.84 17.62 -1.76
N LYS A 31 7.11 17.23 -0.71
CA LYS A 31 7.53 17.38 0.69
C LYS A 31 7.27 16.07 1.41
N ASN A 32 8.07 15.83 2.44
CA ASN A 32 7.96 14.74 3.42
C ASN A 32 6.49 14.36 3.68
N SER A 33 6.04 13.31 2.99
CA SER A 33 4.65 12.86 3.05
C SER A 33 4.60 11.53 3.78
N TYR A 34 3.65 11.43 4.72
CA TYR A 34 3.52 10.26 5.57
C TYR A 34 2.07 10.05 6.01
N CYS A 35 1.75 8.84 6.43
CA CYS A 35 0.49 8.48 7.08
C CYS A 35 0.73 8.07 8.52
N ASN A 36 -0.19 8.42 9.42
CA ASN A 36 -0.07 8.15 10.84
C ASN A 36 -1.25 7.32 11.36
N SER A 37 -0.94 6.47 12.34
CA SER A 37 -1.89 5.64 13.08
C SER A 37 -2.72 4.78 12.14
N PRO A 38 -2.20 3.62 11.69
CA PRO A 38 -3.03 2.60 11.07
C PRO A 38 -4.21 2.26 11.98
N VAL A 39 -5.42 2.20 11.43
CA VAL A 39 -6.65 1.97 12.19
C VAL A 39 -7.61 1.05 11.46
N GLY A 40 -8.43 0.33 12.23
CA GLY A 40 -9.52 -0.48 11.70
C GLY A 40 -9.06 -1.73 10.97
N ARG A 41 -9.92 -2.26 10.09
CA ARG A 41 -9.61 -3.45 9.27
C ARG A 41 -8.86 -3.03 8.00
N HIS A 42 -7.81 -3.78 7.68
CA HIS A 42 -7.02 -3.62 6.46
C HIS A 42 -7.45 -4.65 5.43
N GLN A 43 -7.31 -4.31 4.14
CA GLN A 43 -7.68 -5.19 3.04
C GLN A 43 -6.43 -5.55 2.24
N PHE A 44 -6.28 -6.83 1.91
CA PHE A 44 -5.16 -7.34 1.15
C PHE A 44 -5.69 -7.99 -0.11
N TYR A 45 -5.07 -7.63 -1.24
CA TYR A 45 -5.46 -8.12 -2.55
C TYR A 45 -4.24 -8.70 -3.24
N GLU A 46 -4.36 -9.89 -3.80
CA GLU A 46 -3.36 -10.44 -4.70
C GLU A 46 -3.39 -9.65 -6.01
N MET A 47 -2.21 -9.26 -6.49
CA MET A 47 -2.08 -8.49 -7.72
C MET A 47 -1.63 -9.35 -8.89
N ASN A 48 -0.71 -10.30 -8.66
CA ASN A 48 -0.18 -11.16 -9.71
C ASN A 48 0.45 -12.45 -9.15
N GLU A 49 0.74 -13.38 -10.07
CA GLU A 49 1.37 -14.67 -9.79
C GLU A 49 2.80 -14.57 -9.26
N LYS A 50 3.42 -13.37 -9.25
CA LYS A 50 4.76 -13.16 -8.66
C LYS A 50 4.71 -12.97 -7.15
N GLY A 51 3.53 -13.06 -6.53
CA GLY A 51 3.34 -12.89 -5.09
C GLY A 51 3.36 -11.42 -4.66
N GLU A 52 3.02 -10.49 -5.55
CA GLU A 52 2.81 -9.10 -5.18
C GLU A 52 1.37 -8.90 -4.68
N TYR A 53 1.24 -8.20 -3.57
CA TYR A 53 -0.03 -7.89 -2.94
C TYR A 53 -0.20 -6.38 -2.81
N ARG A 54 -1.44 -5.91 -2.96
CA ARG A 54 -1.86 -4.57 -2.55
C ARG A 54 -2.41 -4.63 -1.13
N ALA A 55 -1.77 -3.91 -0.22
CA ALA A 55 -2.26 -3.71 1.14
C ALA A 55 -2.94 -2.33 1.24
N ASP A 56 -4.28 -2.33 1.25
CA ASP A 56 -5.09 -1.14 1.49
C ASP A 56 -5.20 -0.91 3.01
N ILE A 57 -4.44 0.04 3.52
CA ILE A 57 -4.33 0.36 4.95
C ILE A 57 -5.07 1.67 5.22
N LYS A 58 -5.97 1.66 6.21
CA LYS A 58 -6.69 2.84 6.66
C LYS A 58 -5.88 3.54 7.74
N PHE A 59 -5.73 4.84 7.61
CA PHE A 59 -4.99 5.69 8.55
C PHE A 59 -5.91 6.75 9.16
N LYS A 60 -5.60 7.16 10.39
CA LYS A 60 -6.29 8.29 11.03
C LYS A 60 -6.11 9.56 10.22
N TYR A 61 -4.88 9.83 9.78
CA TYR A 61 -4.57 10.91 8.84
C TYR A 61 -3.29 10.63 8.06
N CYS A 62 -3.11 11.35 6.95
CA CYS A 62 -1.83 11.52 6.28
C CYS A 62 -1.51 13.00 6.09
N MET A 63 -0.22 13.34 6.15
CA MET A 63 0.32 14.60 5.66
C MET A 63 0.79 14.36 4.22
N ILE A 64 0.15 15.02 3.25
CA ILE A 64 0.50 14.91 1.83
C ILE A 64 0.88 16.30 1.34
N ASN A 65 2.15 16.50 0.97
CA ASN A 65 2.71 17.81 0.59
C ASN A 65 2.47 18.93 1.63
N GLY A 66 2.42 18.58 2.91
CA GLY A 66 2.16 19.51 4.01
C GLY A 66 0.67 19.73 4.31
N GLU A 67 -0.24 19.14 3.55
CA GLU A 67 -1.68 19.19 3.83
C GLU A 67 -2.11 17.96 4.64
N LYS A 68 -2.85 18.18 5.73
CA LYS A 68 -3.43 17.10 6.52
C LYS A 68 -4.72 16.60 5.87
N LYS A 69 -4.80 15.28 5.66
CA LYS A 69 -5.99 14.59 5.16
C LYS A 69 -6.40 13.48 6.13
N GLU A 70 -7.64 13.51 6.60
CA GLU A 70 -8.12 12.56 7.60
C GLU A 70 -8.88 11.38 6.97
N ASN A 71 -8.98 10.27 7.71
CA ASN A 71 -9.77 9.08 7.34
C ASN A 71 -9.48 8.56 5.92
N ILE A 72 -8.19 8.40 5.64
CA ILE A 72 -7.64 8.11 4.33
C ILE A 72 -7.19 6.65 4.25
N ILE A 73 -7.39 6.02 3.10
CA ILE A 73 -6.86 4.68 2.83
C ILE A 73 -5.72 4.82 1.82
N VAL A 74 -4.59 4.19 2.10
CA VAL A 74 -3.47 4.11 1.16
C VAL A 74 -3.18 2.65 0.85
N GLY A 75 -3.26 2.31 -0.44
CA GLY A 75 -2.80 1.03 -0.97
C GLY A 75 -1.31 1.07 -1.26
N ILE A 76 -0.53 0.20 -0.61
CA ILE A 76 0.90 -0.01 -0.90
C ILE A 76 1.12 -1.40 -1.53
N ILE A 77 2.16 -1.54 -2.35
CA ILE A 77 2.60 -2.85 -2.86
C ILE A 77 3.53 -3.50 -1.84
N ALA A 78 3.30 -4.76 -1.51
CA ALA A 78 4.16 -5.57 -0.66
C ALA A 78 4.23 -7.02 -1.17
N THR A 79 5.33 -7.70 -0.89
CA THR A 79 5.53 -9.13 -1.21
C THR A 79 5.38 -10.05 0.01
N ASP A 80 5.38 -9.49 1.22
CA ASP A 80 5.19 -10.21 2.48
C ASP A 80 4.09 -9.55 3.32
N LEU A 81 2.91 -10.18 3.34
CA LEU A 81 1.76 -9.70 4.11
C LEU A 81 1.93 -9.88 5.62
N ASN A 82 2.72 -10.86 6.08
CA ASN A 82 2.98 -11.05 7.50
C ASN A 82 3.83 -9.89 8.03
N ALA A 83 4.89 -9.53 7.30
CA ALA A 83 5.73 -8.38 7.62
C ALA A 83 4.91 -7.08 7.66
N VAL A 84 4.04 -6.84 6.67
CA VAL A 84 3.15 -5.66 6.67
C VAL A 84 2.25 -5.63 7.91
N ASN A 85 1.64 -6.77 8.28
CA ASN A 85 0.80 -6.86 9.48
C ASN A 85 1.59 -6.61 10.78
N GLU A 86 2.84 -7.04 10.86
CA GLU A 86 3.73 -6.74 11.99
C GLU A 86 4.11 -5.26 12.04
N TYR A 87 4.43 -4.65 10.89
CA TYR A 87 4.77 -3.23 10.79
C TYR A 87 3.61 -2.34 11.22
N ILE A 88 2.40 -2.64 10.76
CA ILE A 88 1.17 -1.93 11.16
C ILE A 88 0.97 -1.94 12.68
N LYS A 89 1.36 -3.01 13.37
CA LYS A 89 1.25 -3.13 14.84
C LYS A 89 2.39 -2.42 15.57
N LYS A 90 3.58 -2.41 14.97
CA LYS A 90 4.83 -1.94 15.60
C LYS A 90 5.09 -0.45 15.39
N TYR A 91 4.69 0.08 14.25
CA TYR A 91 5.07 1.42 13.79
C TYR A 91 3.88 2.34 13.67
N SER A 92 4.10 3.61 14.01
CA SER A 92 3.06 4.64 14.00
C SER A 92 2.96 5.38 12.67
N TYR A 93 4.02 5.38 11.85
CA TYR A 93 4.12 6.17 10.63
C TYR A 93 4.53 5.32 9.42
N LEU A 94 3.83 5.51 8.31
CA LEU A 94 4.20 5.06 6.97
C LEU A 94 4.70 6.27 6.18
N HIS A 95 5.97 6.27 5.80
CA HIS A 95 6.61 7.31 5.01
C HIS A 95 6.63 6.97 3.53
N PHE A 96 6.36 7.97 2.70
CA PHE A 96 6.51 7.89 1.26
C PHE A 96 7.79 8.60 0.84
N LYS A 97 8.48 8.03 -0.15
CA LYS A 97 9.68 8.64 -0.72
C LYS A 97 9.30 9.88 -1.52
N ASP A 98 10.04 10.96 -1.31
CA ASP A 98 9.86 12.19 -2.08
C ASP A 98 10.14 11.96 -3.58
N LYS A 99 9.52 12.81 -4.40
CA LYS A 99 9.56 12.83 -5.88
C LYS A 99 8.83 11.66 -6.56
N GLU A 100 8.30 10.73 -5.78
CA GLU A 100 7.42 9.67 -6.27
C GLU A 100 5.98 10.17 -6.46
N LYS A 101 5.15 9.32 -7.08
CA LYS A 101 3.78 9.66 -7.47
C LYS A 101 2.76 8.92 -6.60
N LEU A 102 1.90 9.68 -5.93
CA LEU A 102 0.73 9.17 -5.22
C LEU A 102 -0.51 9.29 -6.13
N ARG A 103 -1.17 8.17 -6.39
CA ARG A 103 -2.33 8.12 -7.30
C ARG A 103 -3.62 8.17 -6.49
N LYS A 104 -4.44 9.21 -6.69
CA LYS A 104 -5.76 9.32 -6.08
C LYS A 104 -6.78 8.57 -6.94
N ASN A 105 -7.57 7.72 -6.30
CA ASN A 105 -8.67 7.03 -6.97
C ASN A 105 -9.85 7.99 -7.19
N ALA A 106 -10.59 7.79 -8.27
CA ALA A 106 -11.82 8.55 -8.55
C ALA A 106 -12.92 8.32 -7.51
N ASP A 107 -12.95 7.11 -6.95
CA ASP A 107 -13.96 6.71 -5.98
C ASP A 107 -13.40 6.81 -4.55
N GLY A 108 -13.77 7.91 -3.88
CA GLY A 108 -13.53 8.13 -2.45
C GLY A 108 -12.15 8.69 -2.06
N ASN A 109 -11.87 8.68 -0.75
CA ASN A 109 -10.64 9.23 -0.15
C ASN A 109 -9.52 8.19 -0.08
N ASN A 110 -9.25 7.54 -1.21
CA ASN A 110 -8.33 6.42 -1.29
C ASN A 110 -7.19 6.74 -2.25
N TYR A 111 -5.97 6.46 -1.83
CA TYR A 111 -4.77 6.61 -2.65
C TYR A 111 -4.12 5.26 -2.89
N TYR A 112 -3.30 5.21 -3.93
CA TYR A 112 -2.47 4.08 -4.30
C TYR A 112 -1.05 4.57 -4.54
N TYR A 113 -0.10 3.85 -3.96
CA TYR A 113 1.31 4.18 -3.97
C TYR A 113 2.12 2.93 -4.34
N ASP A 114 2.72 2.97 -5.53
CA ASP A 114 3.43 1.85 -6.17
C ASP A 114 4.96 1.99 -6.08
N SER A 115 5.45 2.87 -5.21
CA SER A 115 6.87 3.20 -5.06
C SER A 115 7.38 2.85 -3.66
N ALA A 116 8.67 3.12 -3.39
CA ALA A 116 9.31 2.76 -2.13
C ALA A 116 8.65 3.46 -0.92
N TRP A 117 8.35 2.67 0.12
CA TRP A 117 7.74 3.10 1.38
C TRP A 117 8.54 2.55 2.57
N ALA A 118 8.41 3.20 3.73
CA ALA A 118 9.15 2.86 4.95
C ALA A 118 8.28 3.08 6.18
N TRP A 119 8.48 2.26 7.21
CA TRP A 119 7.78 2.41 8.49
C TRP A 119 8.72 2.94 9.56
N ASP A 120 8.21 3.85 10.41
CA ASP A 120 8.93 4.45 11.52
C ASP A 120 7.95 4.79 12.68
N ASN A 121 8.49 5.11 13.85
CA ASN A 121 7.79 5.71 14.98
C ASN A 121 7.96 7.23 15.07
N SER A 122 8.73 7.85 14.18
CA SER A 122 8.82 9.30 14.03
C SER A 122 8.04 9.81 12.81
N SER A 123 7.51 11.03 12.89
CA SER A 123 6.98 11.77 11.74
C SER A 123 8.08 12.45 10.92
N GLU A 124 9.33 12.44 11.40
CA GLU A 124 10.47 12.97 10.67
C GLU A 124 10.78 12.10 9.45
N TYR A 125 11.19 12.73 8.35
CA TYR A 125 11.46 12.01 7.11
C TYR A 125 12.70 11.12 7.25
N PRO A 126 12.58 9.80 7.04
CA PRO A 126 13.67 8.86 7.30
C PRO A 126 14.65 8.84 6.12
N ALA A 127 15.36 9.95 5.88
CA ALA A 127 16.24 10.13 4.73
C ALA A 127 17.28 8.99 4.59
N ALA A 128 17.77 8.47 5.73
CA ALA A 128 18.72 7.36 5.77
C ALA A 128 18.18 6.05 5.17
N VAL A 129 16.86 5.82 5.19
CA VAL A 129 16.23 4.61 4.60
C VAL A 129 16.28 4.65 3.07
N TRP A 130 16.25 5.85 2.48
CA TRP A 130 16.25 6.03 1.02
C TRP A 130 17.64 6.14 0.42
N GLN A 131 18.65 6.34 1.27
CA GLN A 131 20.05 6.29 0.90
C GLN A 131 20.45 4.81 0.81
N GLU A 132 20.06 4.14 -0.27
CA GLU A 132 20.74 2.89 -0.61
C GLU A 132 22.22 3.20 -0.86
N LYS A 133 23.09 2.41 -0.22
CA LYS A 133 24.53 2.39 -0.48
C LYS A 133 24.74 2.23 -1.99
N LYS A 134 25.26 3.27 -2.63
CA LYS A 134 25.83 3.18 -3.97
C LYS A 134 26.93 2.11 -4.02
#